data_AF-A0A846CRJ2-F1
#
_entry.id   AF-A0A846CRJ2-F1
#
_cell.length_a   1.000
_cell.length_b   1.000
_cell.length_c   1.000
_cell.angle_alpha   90.00
_cell.angle_beta   90.00
_cell.angle_gamma   90.00
#
_symmetry.space_group_name_H-M   'P 1'
#
loop_
_entity.id
_entity.type
_entity.pdbx_description
1 polymer ?
#
loop_
_entity_poly.entity_id
_entity_poly.type
_entity_poly.pdbx_seq_one_letter_code
_entity_poly.pdbx_strand_id
1 'polypeptide(L)'
;MTISTSEKLSLDWSIVAFMAFLHIGALFVLVPSNFSWTAVALAIFLHWLTGGLGITLGFHRLVTHRSFKTPKWLEYFLIFCGTLACEGGVSDWVGLHRIHHIHSDNQKDPHDSNRGFWWSHMGWMLHDLPIKSEVPRYIKDIADDPVYKFL
;
A
#
# COMPACT_ATOMS: atom_id res chain seq x y z
N MET A 1 -34.04 2.87 3.04
CA MET A 1 -32.98 3.88 2.86
C MET A 1 -32.37 4.13 4.23
N THR A 2 -31.38 3.32 4.60
CA THR A 2 -30.70 3.44 5.90
C THR A 2 -29.70 4.57 5.76
N ILE A 3 -29.96 5.69 6.42
CA ILE A 3 -29.01 6.80 6.52
C ILE A 3 -27.83 6.26 7.31
N SER A 4 -26.79 5.82 6.60
CA SER A 4 -25.48 5.54 7.19
C SER A 4 -25.00 6.86 7.77
N THR A 5 -25.00 6.98 9.10
CA THR A 5 -24.24 8.01 9.80
C THR A 5 -22.79 7.82 9.39
N SER A 6 -22.33 8.63 8.42
CA SER A 6 -20.92 8.70 8.06
C SER A 6 -20.16 9.12 9.32
N GLU A 7 -19.52 8.17 9.99
CA GLU A 7 -18.50 8.51 10.98
C GLU A 7 -17.49 9.43 10.28
N LYS A 8 -17.28 10.61 10.86
CA LYS A 8 -16.24 11.52 10.39
C LYS A 8 -14.91 10.94 10.85
N LEU A 9 -14.20 10.31 9.92
CA LEU A 9 -12.86 9.82 10.15
C LEU A 9 -11.91 11.02 10.36
N SER A 10 -10.96 10.88 11.29
CA SER A 10 -9.87 11.84 11.45
C SER A 10 -8.87 11.70 10.30
N LEU A 11 -8.16 12.79 10.00
CA LEU A 11 -7.06 12.77 9.04
C LEU A 11 -5.78 12.23 9.70
N ASP A 12 -5.09 11.35 8.98
CA ASP A 12 -3.71 10.98 9.31
C ASP A 12 -2.78 12.05 8.74
N TRP A 13 -2.44 13.04 9.57
CA TRP A 13 -1.59 14.15 9.17
C TRP A 13 -0.19 13.73 8.74
N SER A 14 0.30 12.56 9.19
CA SER A 14 1.61 12.04 8.80
C SER A 14 1.58 11.60 7.33
N ILE A 15 0.56 10.82 6.95
CA ILE A 15 0.37 10.39 5.56
C ILE A 15 0.03 11.58 4.67
N VAL A 16 -0.82 12.51 5.13
CA VAL A 16 -1.15 13.74 4.39
C VAL A 16 0.11 14.56 4.10
N ALA A 17 0.95 14.80 5.11
CA ALA A 17 2.19 15.56 4.94
C ALA A 17 3.18 14.83 4.01
N PHE A 18 3.33 13.51 4.16
CA PHE A 18 4.18 12.69 3.31
C PHE A 18 3.73 12.74 1.84
N MET A 19 2.44 12.54 1.58
CA MET A 19 1.88 12.59 0.22
C MET A 19 2.02 13.98 -0.40
N ALA A 20 1.72 15.04 0.36
CA ALA A 20 1.89 16.41 -0.11
C ALA A 20 3.36 16.70 -0.47
N PHE A 21 4.29 16.30 0.39
CA PHE A 21 5.73 16.45 0.15
C PHE A 21 6.17 15.74 -1.13
N LEU A 22 5.77 14.49 -1.34
CA LEU A 22 6.13 13.74 -2.55
C LEU A 22 5.58 14.39 -3.83
N HIS A 23 4.31 14.78 -3.84
CA HIS A 23 3.68 15.35 -5.04
C HIS A 23 4.23 16.75 -5.35
N ILE A 24 4.45 17.59 -4.34
CA ILE A 24 5.08 18.91 -4.54
C ILE A 24 6.52 18.73 -5.01
N GLY A 25 7.28 17.80 -4.41
CA GLY A 25 8.64 17.47 -4.83
C GLY A 25 8.72 16.99 -6.28
N ALA A 26 7.76 16.18 -6.73
CA ALA A 26 7.70 15.71 -8.11
C ALA A 26 7.59 16.85 -9.14
N LEU A 27 6.97 17.98 -8.79
CA LEU A 27 6.86 19.15 -9.68
C LEU A 27 8.22 19.76 -10.04
N PHE A 28 9.29 19.48 -9.28
CA PHE A 28 10.65 19.96 -9.61
C PHE A 28 11.18 19.43 -10.93
N VAL A 29 10.59 18.36 -11.49
CA VAL A 29 10.90 17.88 -12.84
C VAL A 29 10.58 18.90 -13.93
N LEU A 30 9.65 19.83 -13.66
CA LEU A 30 9.25 20.88 -14.60
C LEU A 30 10.31 21.96 -14.76
N VAL A 31 11.31 22.01 -13.87
CA VAL A 31 12.47 22.89 -14.02
C VAL A 31 13.45 22.21 -14.97
N PRO A 32 13.74 22.77 -16.17
CA PRO A 32 14.50 22.06 -17.20
C PRO A 32 15.89 21.59 -16.76
N SER A 33 16.54 22.30 -15.83
CA SER A 33 17.85 21.92 -15.27
C SER A 33 17.83 20.64 -14.45
N ASN A 34 16.66 20.19 -14.00
CA ASN A 34 16.50 18.98 -13.19
C ASN A 34 16.17 17.73 -14.03
N PHE A 35 15.96 17.89 -15.34
CA PHE A 35 15.63 16.76 -16.22
C PHE A 35 16.88 15.94 -16.58
N SER A 36 16.74 14.61 -16.53
CA SER A 36 17.79 13.67 -16.92
C SER A 36 17.22 12.38 -17.46
N TRP A 37 17.69 11.94 -18.63
CA TRP A 37 17.33 10.63 -19.19
C TRP A 37 17.76 9.46 -18.30
N THR A 38 18.87 9.62 -17.57
CA THR A 38 19.30 8.63 -16.57
C THR A 38 18.28 8.54 -15.43
N ALA A 39 17.75 9.68 -14.96
CA ALA A 39 16.70 9.69 -13.95
C ALA A 39 15.40 9.05 -14.45
N VAL A 40 15.02 9.28 -15.71
CA VAL A 40 13.87 8.60 -16.34
C VAL A 40 14.08 7.09 -16.40
N ALA A 41 15.25 6.63 -16.86
CA ALA A 41 15.56 5.21 -16.92
C ALA A 41 15.54 4.55 -15.53
N LEU A 42 16.10 5.25 -14.53
CA LEU A 42 16.08 4.79 -13.14
C LEU A 42 14.65 4.74 -12.59
N ALA A 43 13.81 5.74 -12.88
CA ALA A 43 12.42 5.76 -12.45
C ALA A 43 11.62 4.59 -13.03
N ILE A 44 11.80 4.28 -14.32
CA ILE A 44 11.16 3.12 -14.98
C ILE A 44 11.65 1.81 -14.36
N PHE A 45 12.97 1.66 -14.17
CA PHE A 45 13.55 0.47 -13.57
C PHE A 45 13.05 0.26 -12.13
N LEU A 46 13.07 1.30 -11.32
CA LEU A 46 12.58 1.25 -9.94
C LEU A 46 11.08 0.96 -9.91
N HIS A 47 10.27 1.57 -10.79
CA HIS A 47 8.85 1.26 -10.88
C HIS A 47 8.58 -0.22 -11.18
N TRP A 48 9.33 -0.81 -12.12
CA TRP A 48 9.22 -2.24 -12.41
C TRP A 48 9.69 -3.12 -11.24
N LEU A 49 10.81 -2.75 -10.60
CA LEU A 49 11.38 -3.52 -9.49
C LEU A 49 10.51 -3.46 -8.23
N THR A 50 10.07 -2.27 -7.81
CA THR A 50 9.32 -2.09 -6.55
C THR A 50 7.83 -2.35 -6.75
N GLY A 51 7.21 -1.83 -7.82
CA GLY A 51 5.78 -2.03 -8.10
C GLY A 51 5.47 -3.38 -8.74
N GLY A 52 6.27 -3.79 -9.74
CA GLY A 52 6.09 -5.06 -10.44
C GLY A 52 6.54 -6.26 -9.61
N LEU A 53 7.82 -6.31 -9.21
CA LEU A 53 8.32 -7.44 -8.43
C LEU A 53 7.97 -7.33 -6.94
N GLY A 54 8.09 -6.14 -6.35
CA GLY A 54 7.82 -5.94 -4.93
C GLY A 54 6.34 -6.06 -4.56
N ILE A 55 5.52 -5.11 -5.02
CA ILE A 55 4.10 -5.05 -4.69
C ILE A 55 3.31 -6.15 -5.40
N THR A 56 3.37 -6.22 -6.73
CA THR A 56 2.50 -7.12 -7.50
C THR A 56 2.88 -8.59 -7.32
N LEU A 57 4.15 -8.95 -7.42
CA LEU A 57 4.59 -10.34 -7.28
C LEU A 57 4.79 -10.72 -5.81
N GLY A 58 5.46 -9.89 -5.02
CA GLY A 58 5.77 -10.11 -3.60
C GLY A 58 4.56 -9.94 -2.68
N PHE A 59 4.17 -8.71 -2.37
CA PHE A 59 3.12 -8.45 -1.38
C PHE A 59 1.78 -9.07 -1.81
N HIS A 60 1.36 -8.83 -3.04
CA HIS A 60 0.04 -9.23 -3.52
C HIS A 60 -0.07 -10.73 -3.80
N ARG A 61 0.68 -11.26 -4.77
CA ARG A 61 0.49 -12.65 -5.21
C ARG A 61 1.14 -13.67 -4.27
N LEU A 62 2.38 -13.42 -3.84
CA LEU A 62 3.12 -14.36 -3.01
C LEU A 62 2.65 -14.35 -1.55
N VAL A 63 2.59 -13.18 -0.91
CA VAL A 63 2.29 -13.09 0.53
C VAL A 63 0.80 -13.08 0.79
N THR A 64 0.06 -12.15 0.16
CA THR A 64 -1.36 -11.98 0.43
C THR A 64 -2.18 -13.17 -0.05
N HIS A 65 -2.01 -13.58 -1.31
CA HIS A 65 -2.84 -14.62 -1.93
C HIS A 65 -2.24 -16.02 -1.92
N ARG A 66 -0.97 -16.17 -1.51
CA ARG A 66 -0.27 -17.47 -1.49
C ARG A 66 -0.38 -18.21 -2.83
N SER A 67 -0.39 -17.47 -3.95
CA SER A 67 -0.67 -18.02 -5.29
C SER A 67 0.43 -18.95 -5.80
N PHE A 68 1.63 -18.88 -5.22
CA PHE A 68 2.75 -19.77 -5.51
C PHE A 68 3.69 -19.84 -4.30
N LYS A 69 4.67 -20.75 -4.35
CA LYS A 69 5.70 -20.94 -3.31
C LYS A 69 7.06 -20.57 -3.85
N THR A 70 7.91 -20.00 -3.00
CA THR A 70 9.31 -19.71 -3.30
C THR A 70 10.20 -20.15 -2.13
N PRO A 71 11.51 -20.36 -2.35
CA PRO A 71 12.46 -20.41 -1.25
C PRO A 71 12.44 -19.11 -0.44
N LYS A 72 12.62 -19.21 0.88
CA LYS A 72 12.50 -18.05 1.79
C LYS A 72 13.40 -16.86 1.44
N TRP A 73 14.60 -17.08 0.93
CA TRP A 73 15.49 -15.99 0.52
C TRP A 73 14.88 -15.13 -0.61
N LEU A 74 14.16 -15.76 -1.55
CA LEU A 74 13.53 -15.08 -2.67
C LEU A 74 12.26 -14.37 -2.21
N GLU A 75 11.48 -15.00 -1.33
CA GLU A 75 10.34 -14.35 -0.67
C GLU A 75 10.77 -13.07 0.02
N TYR A 76 11.82 -13.12 0.86
CA TYR A 76 12.32 -11.95 1.57
C TYR A 76 12.89 -10.88 0.64
N PHE A 77 13.57 -11.27 -0.43
CA PHE A 77 14.04 -10.33 -1.44
C PHE A 77 12.87 -9.58 -2.11
N LEU A 78 11.81 -10.29 -2.52
CA LEU A 78 10.64 -9.67 -3.13
C LEU A 78 9.90 -8.75 -2.14
N ILE A 79 9.77 -9.17 -0.88
CA ILE A 79 9.15 -8.34 0.17
C ILE A 79 9.98 -7.08 0.40
N PHE A 80 11.31 -7.20 0.51
CA PHE A 80 12.19 -6.05 0.63
C PHE A 80 12.02 -5.07 -0.54
N CYS A 81 11.99 -5.55 -1.79
CA CYS A 81 11.68 -4.70 -2.94
C CYS A 81 10.31 -4.02 -2.83
N GLY A 82 9.31 -4.68 -2.24
CA GLY A 82 7.98 -4.09 -1.98
C GLY A 82 8.02 -2.96 -0.96
N THR A 83 8.80 -3.08 0.11
CA THR A 83 8.93 -1.99 1.11
C THR A 83 9.48 -0.69 0.51
N LEU A 84 10.31 -0.78 -0.53
CA LEU A 84 10.86 0.38 -1.23
C LEU A 84 9.79 1.15 -2.04
N ALA A 85 8.60 0.57 -2.28
CA ALA A 85 7.50 1.25 -2.96
C ALA A 85 6.79 2.28 -2.07
N CYS A 86 7.05 2.28 -0.75
CA CYS A 86 6.44 3.20 0.22
C CYS A 86 4.90 3.11 0.30
N GLU A 87 4.31 1.91 0.13
CA GLU A 87 2.86 1.67 0.25
C GLU A 87 2.42 1.21 1.66
N GLY A 88 3.27 1.40 2.67
CA GLY A 88 3.07 0.90 4.03
C GLY A 88 3.81 -0.42 4.30
N GLY A 89 3.89 -0.79 5.58
CA GLY A 89 4.56 -2.02 6.01
C GLY A 89 3.86 -3.27 5.47
N VAL A 90 4.61 -4.36 5.30
CA VAL A 90 4.07 -5.61 4.71
C VAL A 90 2.84 -6.13 5.47
N SER A 91 2.84 -6.00 6.80
CA SER A 91 1.74 -6.46 7.65
C SER A 91 0.44 -5.67 7.40
N ASP A 92 0.54 -4.34 7.33
CA ASP A 92 -0.63 -3.48 7.08
C ASP A 92 -1.16 -3.66 5.66
N TRP A 93 -0.25 -3.68 4.66
CA TRP A 93 -0.63 -3.86 3.26
C TRP A 93 -1.35 -5.18 3.05
N VAL A 94 -0.76 -6.30 3.52
CA VAL A 94 -1.36 -7.64 3.40
C VAL A 94 -2.69 -7.72 4.15
N GLY A 95 -2.74 -7.20 5.38
CA GLY A 95 -3.95 -7.22 6.20
C GLY A 95 -5.11 -6.45 5.55
N LEU A 96 -4.87 -5.21 5.16
CA LEU A 96 -5.87 -4.35 4.52
C LEU A 96 -6.30 -4.92 3.15
N HIS A 97 -5.37 -5.47 2.37
CA HIS A 97 -5.70 -6.09 1.09
C HIS A 97 -6.58 -7.35 1.25
N ARG A 98 -6.32 -8.18 2.28
CA ARG A 98 -7.17 -9.32 2.62
C ARG A 98 -8.55 -8.87 3.10
N ILE A 99 -8.62 -7.82 3.92
CA ILE A 99 -9.88 -7.23 4.39
C ILE A 99 -10.69 -6.72 3.20
N HIS A 100 -10.06 -6.01 2.26
CA HIS A 100 -10.67 -5.55 1.02
C HIS A 100 -11.27 -6.71 0.23
N HIS A 101 -10.53 -7.79 -0.01
CA HIS A 101 -11.09 -8.93 -0.74
C HIS A 101 -12.28 -9.58 -0.06
N ILE A 102 -12.28 -9.66 1.27
CA ILE A 102 -13.38 -10.26 2.04
C ILE A 102 -14.61 -9.34 2.07
N HIS A 103 -14.39 -8.04 2.06
CA HIS A 103 -15.42 -7.03 2.26
C HIS A 103 -15.62 -6.11 1.06
N SER A 104 -15.18 -6.51 -0.13
CA SER A 104 -15.17 -5.65 -1.33
C SER A 104 -16.51 -4.96 -1.52
N ASP A 105 -16.43 -3.66 -1.82
CA ASP A 105 -17.59 -2.84 -2.17
C ASP A 105 -18.65 -2.79 -1.05
N ASN A 106 -18.22 -2.88 0.22
CA ASN A 106 -19.07 -2.62 1.38
C ASN A 106 -18.35 -1.75 2.42
N GLN A 107 -19.07 -1.37 3.48
CA GLN A 107 -18.58 -0.40 4.47
C GLN A 107 -17.30 -0.81 5.23
N LYS A 108 -16.96 -2.11 5.26
CA LYS A 108 -15.74 -2.62 5.88
C LYS A 108 -14.54 -2.63 4.93
N ASP A 109 -14.75 -2.41 3.64
CA ASP A 109 -13.67 -2.22 2.68
C ASP A 109 -12.96 -0.88 2.96
N PRO A 110 -11.66 -0.88 3.31
CA PRO A 110 -10.94 0.36 3.57
C PRO A 110 -11.03 1.34 2.39
N HIS A 111 -11.00 0.84 1.15
CA HIS A 111 -11.03 1.64 -0.08
C HIS A 111 -12.29 1.39 -0.91
N ASP A 112 -13.44 1.21 -0.24
CA ASP A 112 -14.77 1.02 -0.85
C ASP A 112 -15.01 1.94 -2.06
N SER A 113 -15.18 1.33 -3.23
CA SER A 113 -15.39 2.03 -4.49
C SER A 113 -16.71 2.81 -4.52
N ASN A 114 -17.71 2.39 -3.72
CA ASN A 114 -19.01 3.06 -3.64
C ASN A 114 -18.96 4.43 -2.95
N ARG A 115 -17.86 4.72 -2.23
CA ARG A 115 -17.61 6.06 -1.65
C ARG A 115 -17.06 7.06 -2.67
N GLY A 116 -16.87 6.63 -3.91
CA GLY A 116 -16.47 7.45 -5.05
C GLY A 116 -14.98 7.48 -5.31
N PHE A 117 -14.62 7.98 -6.50
CA PHE A 117 -13.26 7.97 -7.05
C PHE A 117 -12.21 8.51 -6.07
N TRP A 118 -12.46 9.67 -5.48
CA TRP A 118 -11.47 10.29 -4.59
C TRP A 118 -11.22 9.47 -3.33
N TRP A 119 -12.26 8.81 -2.80
CA TRP A 119 -12.09 7.92 -1.64
C TRP A 119 -11.24 6.71 -1.98
N SER A 120 -11.62 5.95 -3.01
CA SER A 120 -10.93 4.71 -3.38
C SER A 120 -9.53 4.95 -3.95
N HIS A 121 -9.28 6.13 -4.55
CA HIS A 121 -7.96 6.48 -5.09
C HIS A 121 -6.95 6.86 -3.99
N MET A 122 -7.27 7.84 -3.13
CA MET A 122 -6.35 8.35 -2.11
C MET A 122 -7.04 8.71 -0.78
N GLY A 123 -8.34 9.00 -0.78
CA GLY A 123 -9.03 9.48 0.41
C GLY A 123 -8.94 8.51 1.58
N TRP A 124 -9.04 7.21 1.32
CA TRP A 124 -8.97 6.18 2.35
C TRP A 124 -7.66 6.20 3.16
N MET A 125 -6.53 6.35 2.47
CA MET A 125 -5.21 6.32 3.12
C MET A 125 -4.88 7.63 3.85
N LEU A 126 -5.55 8.74 3.53
CA LEU A 126 -5.35 10.03 4.20
C LEU A 126 -6.09 10.13 5.54
N HIS A 127 -6.86 9.11 5.91
CA HIS A 127 -7.63 9.06 7.15
C HIS A 127 -7.16 7.95 8.08
N ASP A 128 -7.37 8.12 9.37
CA ASP A 128 -7.27 7.04 10.33
C ASP A 128 -8.42 6.06 10.10
N LEU A 129 -8.08 4.80 9.86
CA LEU A 129 -9.07 3.76 9.57
C LEU A 129 -9.24 2.85 10.79
N PRO A 130 -10.42 2.83 11.45
CA PRO A 130 -10.68 1.93 12.58
C PRO A 130 -10.44 0.46 12.25
N ILE A 131 -10.68 0.06 10.98
CA ILE A 131 -10.48 -1.30 10.48
C ILE A 131 -9.03 -1.78 10.58
N LYS A 132 -8.04 -0.87 10.67
CA LYS A 132 -6.63 -1.24 10.90
C LYS A 132 -6.44 -2.03 12.20
N SER A 133 -7.26 -1.77 13.22
CA SER A 133 -7.22 -2.53 14.48
C SER A 133 -7.53 -4.02 14.30
N GLU A 134 -8.17 -4.41 13.19
CA GLU A 134 -8.47 -5.81 12.87
C GLU A 134 -7.36 -6.51 12.09
N VAL A 135 -6.38 -5.78 11.52
CA VAL A 135 -5.27 -6.32 10.70
C VAL A 135 -4.60 -7.54 11.33
N PRO A 136 -4.24 -7.57 12.64
CA PRO A 136 -3.60 -8.73 13.26
C PRO A 136 -4.39 -10.05 13.11
N ARG A 137 -5.73 -9.98 12.94
CA ARG A 137 -6.57 -11.16 12.72
C ARG A 137 -6.37 -11.77 11.33
N TYR A 138 -6.01 -10.95 10.36
CA TYR A 138 -5.90 -11.31 8.94
C TYR A 138 -4.48 -11.68 8.51
N ILE A 139 -3.48 -11.57 9.39
CA ILE A 139 -2.06 -11.80 9.05
C ILE A 139 -1.38 -12.86 9.93
N LYS A 140 -2.14 -13.72 10.60
CA LYS A 140 -1.61 -14.72 11.56
C LYS A 140 -0.54 -15.64 10.96
N ASP A 141 -0.56 -15.87 9.65
CA ASP A 141 0.41 -16.68 8.91
C ASP A 141 1.78 -16.00 8.72
N ILE A 142 1.86 -14.68 8.87
CA ILE A 142 3.13 -13.91 8.78
C ILE A 142 3.47 -13.18 10.09
N ALA A 143 2.52 -13.11 11.02
CA ALA A 143 2.60 -12.27 12.21
C ALA A 143 3.79 -12.58 13.11
N ASP A 144 4.36 -13.78 13.06
CA ASP A 144 5.50 -14.19 13.88
C ASP A 144 6.84 -14.25 13.14
N ASP A 145 6.86 -13.98 11.84
CA ASP A 145 8.10 -13.99 11.05
C ASP A 145 8.93 -12.72 11.36
N PRO A 146 10.18 -12.85 11.85
CA PRO A 146 10.99 -11.71 12.28
C PRO A 146 11.35 -10.78 11.12
N VAL A 147 11.44 -11.29 9.89
CA VAL A 147 11.73 -10.45 8.71
C VAL A 147 10.53 -9.56 8.40
N TYR A 148 9.31 -10.10 8.49
CA TYR A 148 8.08 -9.34 8.27
C TYR A 148 7.79 -8.33 9.39
N LYS A 149 8.30 -8.56 10.61
CA LYS A 149 8.20 -7.60 11.71
C LYS A 149 9.19 -6.44 11.56
N PHE A 150 10.35 -6.71 10.95
CA PHE A 150 11.40 -5.73 10.76
C PHE A 150 11.12 -4.80 9.56
N LEU A 151 10.59 -5.37 8.48
CA LEU A 151 10.26 -4.70 7.22
C LEU A 151 8.89 -3.99 7.27
#